data_AF-A0A4Y2HSS9-F1
#
_entry.id   AF-A0A4Y2HSS9-F1
#
_cell.length_a   1.000
_cell.length_b   1.000
_cell.length_c   1.000
_cell.angle_alpha   90.00
_cell.angle_beta   90.00
_cell.angle_gamma   90.00
#
_symmetry.space_group_name_H-M   'P 1'
#
loop_
_entity.id
_entity.type
_entity.pdbx_description
1 polymer ?
#
loop_
_entity_poly.entity_id
_entity_poly.type
_entity_poly.pdbx_seq_one_letter_code
_entity_poly.pdbx_strand_id
1 'polypeptide(L)'
;MDIPCIKESVQNLRVGRHDLDNRWVLPYNPWLSKKFNAPINVEVCASIKSVKYLYKYVYKGHDAASLRFENENTLDYDEILSFLNGRYVSAPEAMWRLNEFNLSEKSRTVVRLAVHLPDQQAIVYQDGQEEEAVARAATRQTTLTAWFELNKNDQDSHNYLYTDIPHYYTFNKSAMKWQKQQQGGEQVIGRMPVVNIQDSERYYLRLLLLRKLGTVSFDDLKTVDGIMCNTFQQACKMQGLLEGDQHWYDTLNEAIQTRAPFQLWLLFATICGFGKVNDIPELWFRYKDALGEDFVWQYSEDSGPQYALVEIEEFLKYYNLNLKKLKLPTVHVPDALSVF
;
A
#
# COMPACT_ATOMS: atom_id res chain seq x y z
N MET A 1 -12.87 -8.75 15.40
CA MET A 1 -14.29 -8.42 15.20
C MET A 1 -14.83 -9.48 14.27
N ASP A 2 -15.44 -10.50 14.87
CA ASP A 2 -16.24 -11.48 14.16
C ASP A 2 -17.56 -10.82 13.79
N ILE A 3 -17.93 -10.87 12.51
CA ILE A 3 -19.27 -10.54 12.06
C ILE A 3 -19.95 -11.88 11.74
N PRO A 4 -21.11 -12.19 12.34
CA PRO A 4 -21.80 -13.44 12.08
C PRO A 4 -22.32 -13.47 10.65
N CYS A 5 -22.30 -14.68 10.06
CA CYS A 5 -23.15 -15.02 8.93
C CYS A 5 -24.61 -14.65 9.21
N ILE A 6 -25.26 -14.22 8.13
CA ILE A 6 -26.69 -13.96 7.97
C ILE A 6 -27.55 -14.77 8.95
N LYS A 7 -28.14 -14.09 9.93
CA LYS A 7 -29.36 -14.56 10.59
C LYS A 7 -30.53 -13.80 9.97
N GLU A 8 -31.35 -14.54 9.22
CA GLU A 8 -32.73 -14.15 8.97
C GLU A 8 -33.46 -14.04 10.31
N SER A 9 -33.44 -12.84 10.88
CA SER A 9 -34.41 -12.43 11.88
C SER A 9 -34.46 -10.91 11.88
N VAL A 10 -35.58 -10.35 11.40
CA VAL A 10 -35.89 -8.93 11.56
C VAL A 10 -36.12 -8.68 13.05
N GLN A 11 -35.05 -8.29 13.76
CA GLN A 11 -35.16 -7.79 15.12
C GLN A 11 -34.99 -6.27 15.09
N ASN A 12 -36.05 -5.55 15.44
CA ASN A 12 -35.99 -4.13 15.72
C ASN A 12 -35.24 -3.92 17.04
N LEU A 13 -34.22 -3.07 17.01
CA LEU A 13 -33.36 -2.81 18.16
C LEU A 13 -33.53 -1.35 18.56
N ARG A 14 -34.07 -1.10 19.76
CA ARG A 14 -34.35 0.25 20.24
C ARG A 14 -33.10 0.82 20.92
N VAL A 15 -32.49 1.81 20.30
CA VAL A 15 -31.34 2.54 20.87
C VAL A 15 -31.82 3.94 21.24
N GLY A 16 -31.93 4.20 22.55
CA GLY A 16 -32.53 5.43 23.07
C GLY A 16 -34.03 5.53 22.72
N ARG A 17 -34.44 6.59 22.00
CA ARG A 17 -35.83 6.82 21.58
C ARG A 17 -36.14 6.35 20.17
N HIS A 18 -35.18 5.74 19.47
CA HIS A 18 -35.31 5.38 18.06
C HIS A 18 -35.28 3.86 17.90
N ASP A 19 -36.23 3.36 17.12
CA ASP A 19 -36.26 1.96 16.71
C ASP A 19 -35.40 1.82 15.44
N LEU A 20 -34.26 1.16 15.58
CA LEU A 20 -33.35 0.89 14.48
C LEU A 20 -33.68 -0.48 13.88
N ASP A 21 -33.59 -0.56 12.55
CA ASP A 21 -33.67 -1.81 11.80
C ASP A 21 -32.45 -1.99 10.89
N ASN A 22 -32.38 -3.11 10.15
CA ASN A 22 -31.25 -3.43 9.29
C ASN A 22 -30.95 -2.37 8.21
N ARG A 23 -31.89 -1.47 7.90
CA ARG A 23 -31.68 -0.35 6.95
C ARG A 23 -30.76 0.73 7.51
N TRP A 24 -30.51 0.74 8.82
CA TRP A 24 -29.60 1.67 9.51
C TRP A 24 -28.17 1.15 9.61
N VAL A 25 -27.94 -0.14 9.35
CA VAL A 25 -26.62 -0.80 9.53
C VAL A 25 -25.91 -1.05 8.19
N LEU A 26 -26.66 -1.16 7.08
CA LEU A 26 -26.11 -1.44 5.76
C LEU A 26 -26.24 -0.23 4.84
N PRO A 27 -25.13 0.35 4.34
CA PRO A 27 -25.18 1.45 3.38
C PRO A 27 -25.92 1.02 2.10
N TYR A 28 -27.11 1.58 1.88
CA TYR A 28 -27.92 1.33 0.69
C TYR A 28 -27.35 2.09 -0.50
N ASN A 29 -26.89 1.37 -1.53
CA ASN A 29 -26.55 1.96 -2.83
C ASN A 29 -27.65 1.59 -3.87
N PRO A 30 -28.55 2.54 -4.20
CA PRO A 30 -29.66 2.29 -5.12
C PRO A 30 -29.20 1.88 -6.52
N TRP A 31 -28.08 2.46 -7.00
CA TRP A 31 -27.57 2.17 -8.33
C TRP A 31 -27.05 0.73 -8.43
N LEU A 32 -26.25 0.30 -7.46
CA LEU A 32 -25.73 -1.07 -7.41
C LEU A 32 -26.87 -2.08 -7.26
N SER A 33 -27.79 -1.82 -6.34
CA SER A 33 -28.91 -2.74 -6.06
C SER A 33 -29.82 -2.89 -7.29
N LYS A 34 -30.05 -1.81 -8.04
CA LYS A 34 -30.82 -1.84 -9.29
C LYS A 34 -30.05 -2.51 -10.43
N LYS A 35 -28.73 -2.30 -10.53
CA LYS A 35 -27.89 -2.90 -11.58
C LYS A 35 -27.83 -4.42 -11.48
N PHE A 36 -27.73 -4.95 -10.27
CA PHE A 36 -27.55 -6.39 -10.02
C PHE A 36 -28.81 -7.10 -9.51
N ASN A 37 -29.92 -6.37 -9.34
CA ASN A 37 -31.19 -6.87 -8.83
C ASN A 37 -31.04 -7.69 -7.52
N ALA A 38 -30.17 -7.22 -6.63
CA ALA A 38 -29.84 -7.89 -5.37
C ALA A 38 -29.53 -6.84 -4.28
N PRO A 39 -29.79 -7.13 -2.99
CA PRO A 39 -29.34 -6.28 -1.91
C PRO A 39 -27.81 -6.30 -1.84
N ILE A 40 -27.18 -5.14 -2.05
CA ILE A 40 -25.71 -5.00 -2.04
C ILE A 40 -25.28 -4.23 -0.80
N ASN A 41 -24.44 -4.87 0.01
CA ASN A 41 -23.71 -4.21 1.09
C ASN A 41 -22.49 -3.49 0.51
N VAL A 42 -22.37 -2.19 0.78
CA VAL A 42 -21.21 -1.38 0.37
C VAL A 42 -20.42 -1.00 1.60
N GLU A 43 -19.19 -1.50 1.72
CA GLU A 43 -18.30 -1.19 2.83
C GLU A 43 -17.10 -0.37 2.32
N VAL A 44 -16.92 0.83 2.88
CA VAL A 44 -15.72 1.64 2.61
C VAL A 44 -14.59 1.14 3.50
N CYS A 45 -13.66 0.42 2.87
CA CYS A 45 -12.58 -0.27 3.54
C CYS A 45 -11.27 0.53 3.48
N ALA A 46 -11.00 1.36 4.49
CA ALA A 46 -9.80 2.20 4.54
C ALA A 46 -8.53 1.49 5.08
N SER A 47 -8.58 0.20 5.39
CA SER A 47 -7.47 -0.53 6.03
C SER A 47 -6.91 -1.67 5.17
N ILE A 48 -5.59 -1.91 5.28
CA ILE A 48 -4.92 -3.08 4.68
C ILE A 48 -5.53 -4.40 5.18
N LYS A 49 -6.10 -4.42 6.40
CA LYS A 49 -6.79 -5.61 6.94
C LYS A 49 -8.01 -5.97 6.10
N SER A 50 -8.72 -4.97 5.58
CA SER A 50 -9.88 -5.17 4.71
C SER A 50 -9.49 -5.72 3.33
N VAL A 51 -8.36 -5.28 2.78
CA VAL A 51 -7.82 -5.87 1.53
C VAL A 51 -7.41 -7.33 1.75
N LYS A 52 -6.73 -7.61 2.87
CA LYS A 52 -6.42 -9.00 3.27
C LYS A 52 -7.69 -9.82 3.47
N TYR A 53 -8.74 -9.21 4.01
CA TYR A 53 -10.04 -9.85 4.19
C TYR A 53 -10.67 -10.17 2.83
N LEU A 54 -10.72 -9.24 1.88
CA LEU A 54 -11.22 -9.52 0.52
C LEU A 54 -10.47 -10.68 -0.14
N TYR A 55 -9.12 -10.65 -0.10
CA TYR A 55 -8.32 -11.75 -0.62
C TYR A 55 -8.56 -13.06 0.14
N LYS A 56 -8.80 -13.00 1.45
CA LYS A 56 -9.23 -14.16 2.22
C LYS A 56 -10.52 -14.72 1.64
N TYR A 57 -11.55 -13.94 1.32
CA TYR A 57 -12.79 -14.51 0.76
C TYR A 57 -12.65 -14.97 -0.70
N VAL A 58 -11.80 -14.32 -1.50
CA VAL A 58 -11.49 -14.77 -2.87
C VAL A 58 -10.72 -16.10 -2.87
N TYR A 59 -9.81 -16.29 -1.91
CA TYR A 59 -8.98 -17.49 -1.81
C TYR A 59 -9.49 -18.54 -0.82
N LYS A 60 -10.42 -18.19 0.06
CA LYS A 60 -11.13 -19.13 0.94
C LYS A 60 -12.15 -19.82 0.05
N GLY A 61 -11.83 -21.04 -0.35
CA GLY A 61 -12.76 -21.91 -1.05
C GLY A 61 -14.03 -22.14 -0.24
N HIS A 62 -15.02 -22.73 -0.89
CA HIS A 62 -16.29 -23.05 -0.26
C HIS A 62 -16.10 -24.05 0.88
N ASP A 63 -16.74 -23.78 2.03
CA ASP A 63 -16.67 -24.67 3.18
C ASP A 63 -17.41 -25.97 2.84
N ALA A 64 -16.75 -27.11 3.00
CA ALA A 64 -17.34 -28.44 2.83
C ALA A 64 -17.01 -29.31 4.05
N ALA A 65 -18.04 -29.91 4.64
CA ALA A 65 -17.89 -30.88 5.72
C ALA A 65 -18.35 -32.24 5.23
N SER A 66 -17.51 -33.26 5.39
CA SER A 66 -17.84 -34.65 5.12
C SER A 66 -17.88 -35.40 6.44
N LEU A 67 -19.04 -35.96 6.80
CA LEU A 67 -19.15 -36.91 7.91
C LEU A 67 -19.14 -38.33 7.35
N ARG A 68 -18.23 -39.16 7.87
CA ARG A 68 -18.26 -40.62 7.65
C ARG A 68 -18.62 -41.29 8.96
N PHE A 69 -19.51 -42.28 8.87
CA PHE A 69 -19.84 -43.17 9.98
C PHE A 69 -19.09 -44.48 9.76
N GLU A 70 -18.13 -44.79 10.63
CA GLU A 70 -17.37 -46.04 10.59
C GLU A 70 -17.88 -46.98 11.69
N ASN A 71 -18.10 -48.25 11.34
CA ASN A 71 -18.35 -49.32 12.31
C ASN A 71 -17.03 -50.08 12.50
N GLU A 72 -16.48 -49.98 13.72
CA GLU A 72 -15.34 -50.73 14.28
C GLU A 72 -13.91 -50.43 13.77
N ASN A 73 -13.01 -50.24 14.74
CA ASN A 73 -11.53 -50.15 14.88
C ASN A 73 -10.53 -50.26 13.69
N THR A 74 -10.94 -50.31 12.43
CA THR A 74 -10.02 -50.23 11.28
C THR A 74 -10.17 -48.87 10.61
N LEU A 75 -9.20 -47.98 10.85
CA LEU A 75 -9.05 -46.72 10.14
C LEU A 75 -8.72 -47.01 8.66
N ASP A 76 -9.75 -47.02 7.80
CA ASP A 76 -9.60 -47.15 6.35
C ASP A 76 -9.43 -45.75 5.72
N TYR A 77 -8.19 -45.26 5.76
CA TYR A 77 -7.85 -43.93 5.24
C TYR A 77 -7.69 -43.97 3.72
N ASP A 78 -8.78 -43.65 3.01
CA ASP A 78 -8.76 -43.49 1.56
C ASP A 78 -8.17 -42.13 1.15
N GLU A 79 -6.88 -42.12 0.83
CA GLU A 79 -6.14 -40.97 0.31
C GLU A 79 -6.73 -40.42 -0.99
N ILE A 80 -7.23 -41.29 -1.88
CA ILE A 80 -7.75 -40.89 -3.19
C ILE A 80 -9.05 -40.11 -3.00
N LEU A 81 -9.98 -40.62 -2.19
CA LEU A 81 -11.22 -39.90 -1.90
C LEU A 81 -10.94 -38.62 -1.10
N SER A 82 -9.98 -38.64 -0.19
CA SER A 82 -9.57 -37.44 0.57
C SER A 82 -9.00 -36.36 -0.35
N PHE A 83 -8.18 -36.75 -1.33
CA PHE A 83 -7.67 -35.85 -2.36
C PHE A 83 -8.77 -35.27 -3.25
N LEU A 84 -9.75 -36.09 -3.65
CA LEU A 84 -10.91 -35.64 -4.43
C LEU A 84 -11.79 -34.68 -3.63
N ASN A 85 -12.09 -35.01 -2.38
CA ASN A 85 -12.90 -34.16 -1.48
C ASN A 85 -12.19 -32.83 -1.15
N GLY A 86 -10.86 -32.83 -1.03
CA GLY A 86 -10.07 -31.61 -0.85
C GLY A 86 -10.13 -30.64 -2.04
N ARG A 87 -10.61 -31.09 -3.21
CA ARG A 87 -10.82 -30.29 -4.43
C ARG A 87 -12.29 -29.95 -4.67
N TYR A 88 -13.13 -30.04 -3.63
CA TYR A 88 -14.55 -29.69 -3.70
C TYR A 88 -14.77 -28.29 -4.32
N VAL A 89 -15.77 -28.22 -5.20
CA VAL A 89 -16.27 -26.98 -5.81
C VAL A 89 -17.76 -26.89 -5.46
N SER A 90 -18.21 -25.75 -4.96
CA SER A 90 -19.64 -25.57 -4.64
C SER A 90 -20.50 -25.52 -5.90
N ALA A 91 -21.80 -25.79 -5.77
CA ALA A 91 -22.73 -25.71 -6.89
C ALA A 91 -22.74 -24.32 -7.59
N PRO A 92 -22.72 -23.17 -6.87
CA PRO A 92 -22.61 -21.85 -7.49
C PRO A 92 -21.30 -21.67 -8.26
N GLU A 93 -20.16 -22.07 -7.70
CA GLU A 93 -18.85 -21.95 -8.34
C GLU A 93 -18.75 -22.85 -9.58
N ALA A 94 -19.27 -24.08 -9.49
CA ALA A 94 -19.34 -25.02 -10.60
C ALA A 94 -20.18 -24.45 -11.74
N MET A 95 -21.35 -23.88 -11.45
CA MET A 95 -22.18 -23.20 -12.44
C MET A 95 -21.44 -22.03 -13.09
N TRP A 96 -20.74 -21.20 -12.31
CA TRP A 96 -19.98 -20.05 -12.83
C TRP A 96 -18.86 -20.50 -13.78
N ARG A 97 -18.12 -21.56 -13.40
CA ARG A 97 -17.06 -22.16 -14.21
C ARG A 97 -17.61 -22.81 -15.48
N LEU A 98 -18.74 -23.53 -15.40
CA LEU A 98 -19.39 -24.16 -16.56
C LEU A 98 -19.86 -23.13 -17.60
N ASN A 99 -20.24 -21.93 -17.14
CA ASN A 99 -20.61 -20.82 -18.02
C ASN A 99 -19.40 -19.94 -18.43
N GLU A 100 -18.17 -20.37 -18.12
CA GLU A 100 -16.92 -19.63 -18.42
C GLU A 100 -16.88 -18.19 -17.88
N PHE A 101 -17.61 -17.93 -16.80
CA PHE A 101 -17.60 -16.62 -16.17
C PHE A 101 -16.35 -16.43 -15.31
N ASN A 102 -15.74 -15.25 -15.40
CA ASN A 102 -14.60 -14.89 -14.56
C ASN A 102 -15.04 -14.82 -13.08
N LEU A 103 -14.42 -15.65 -12.22
CA LEU A 103 -14.65 -15.66 -10.77
C LEU A 103 -14.02 -14.44 -10.08
N SER A 104 -12.97 -13.88 -10.66
CA SER A 104 -12.31 -12.69 -10.18
C SER A 104 -11.66 -11.97 -11.34
N GLU A 105 -11.66 -10.64 -11.29
CA GLU A 105 -10.97 -9.81 -12.25
C GLU A 105 -9.90 -8.98 -11.52
N LYS A 106 -8.72 -8.87 -12.13
CA LYS A 106 -7.64 -8.01 -11.65
C LYS A 106 -7.35 -7.00 -12.74
N SER A 107 -7.58 -5.73 -12.45
CA SER A 107 -7.34 -4.65 -13.41
C SER A 107 -5.87 -4.41 -13.71
N ARG A 108 -4.97 -4.80 -12.80
CA ARG A 108 -3.52 -4.54 -12.93
C ARG A 108 -2.66 -5.71 -12.47
N THR A 109 -1.58 -5.96 -13.22
CA THR A 109 -0.51 -6.89 -12.87
C THR A 109 0.56 -6.17 -12.07
N VAL A 110 1.01 -6.75 -10.95
CA VAL A 110 2.08 -6.16 -10.12
C VAL A 110 3.39 -6.90 -10.37
N VAL A 111 4.39 -6.20 -10.87
CA VAL A 111 5.76 -6.71 -11.07
C VAL A 111 6.61 -6.30 -9.89
N ARG A 112 7.19 -7.28 -9.18
CA ARG A 112 8.11 -7.01 -8.07
C ARG A 112 9.50 -6.68 -8.62
N LEU A 113 9.97 -5.50 -8.29
CA LEU A 113 11.29 -4.99 -8.67
C LEU A 113 12.31 -5.31 -7.56
N ALA A 114 13.48 -5.79 -7.95
CA ALA A 114 14.54 -6.12 -7.02
C ALA A 114 15.21 -4.84 -6.52
N VAL A 115 15.58 -4.83 -5.24
CA VAL A 115 16.32 -3.74 -4.59
C VAL A 115 17.34 -4.41 -3.68
N HIS A 116 18.61 -4.34 -4.07
CA HIS A 116 19.72 -4.94 -3.33
C HIS A 116 21.01 -4.14 -3.61
N LEU A 117 21.97 -4.27 -2.71
CA LEU A 117 23.32 -3.73 -2.90
C LEU A 117 24.11 -4.62 -3.89
N PRO A 118 25.27 -4.16 -4.40
CA PRO A 118 26.20 -5.01 -5.13
C PRO A 118 26.46 -6.32 -4.38
N ASP A 119 26.35 -7.44 -5.08
CA ASP A 119 26.61 -8.81 -4.57
C ASP A 119 25.75 -9.24 -3.36
N GLN A 120 24.64 -8.56 -3.11
CA GLN A 120 23.67 -8.90 -2.06
C GLN A 120 22.31 -9.32 -2.62
N GLN A 121 22.29 -9.99 -3.77
CA GLN A 121 21.05 -10.55 -4.33
C GLN A 121 20.47 -11.60 -3.38
N ALA A 122 19.15 -11.68 -3.29
CA ALA A 122 18.49 -12.78 -2.61
C ALA A 122 18.60 -14.06 -3.45
N ILE A 123 19.14 -15.13 -2.87
CA ILE A 123 19.33 -16.43 -3.51
C ILE A 123 18.48 -17.46 -2.76
N VAL A 124 17.79 -18.33 -3.50
CA VAL A 124 17.07 -19.48 -2.95
C VAL A 124 17.82 -20.74 -3.37
N TYR A 125 18.11 -21.60 -2.41
CA TYR A 125 18.85 -22.84 -2.61
C TYR A 125 18.26 -23.97 -1.77
N GLN A 126 18.58 -25.21 -2.14
CA GLN A 126 18.31 -26.39 -1.32
C GLN A 126 19.52 -26.66 -0.43
N ASP A 127 19.28 -27.19 0.76
CA ASP A 127 20.33 -27.55 1.72
C ASP A 127 21.40 -28.44 1.06
N GLY A 128 22.67 -28.04 1.14
CA GLY A 128 23.79 -28.73 0.49
C GLY A 128 24.09 -28.31 -0.96
N GLN A 129 23.36 -27.33 -1.52
CA GLN A 129 23.60 -26.75 -2.86
C GLN A 129 23.96 -25.26 -2.82
N GLU A 130 24.55 -24.79 -1.72
CA GLU A 130 24.88 -23.39 -1.48
C GLU A 130 25.83 -22.83 -2.54
N GLU A 131 26.95 -23.52 -2.80
CA GLU A 131 27.99 -23.05 -3.71
C GLU A 131 27.48 -22.94 -5.15
N GLU A 132 26.73 -23.95 -5.61
CA GLU A 132 26.12 -23.91 -6.94
C GLU A 132 25.10 -22.78 -7.06
N ALA A 133 24.34 -22.51 -6.01
CA ALA A 133 23.36 -21.43 -6.01
C ALA A 133 24.03 -20.06 -6.08
N VAL A 134 25.16 -19.88 -5.39
CA VAL A 134 26.00 -18.67 -5.48
C VAL A 134 26.57 -18.52 -6.89
N ALA A 135 27.11 -19.60 -7.48
CA ALA A 135 27.64 -19.57 -8.85
C ALA A 135 26.54 -19.23 -9.89
N ARG A 136 25.34 -19.80 -9.74
CA ARG A 136 24.17 -19.44 -10.57
C ARG A 136 23.75 -17.99 -10.36
N ALA A 137 23.77 -17.48 -9.13
CA ALA A 137 23.38 -16.10 -8.84
C ALA A 137 24.36 -15.08 -9.42
N ALA A 138 25.66 -15.39 -9.44
CA ALA A 138 26.69 -14.51 -10.00
C ALA A 138 26.47 -14.23 -11.51
N THR A 139 25.89 -15.19 -12.25
CA THR A 139 25.61 -15.05 -13.69
C THR A 139 24.17 -14.57 -13.96
N ARG A 140 23.29 -14.64 -12.97
CA ARG A 140 21.87 -14.38 -13.13
C ARG A 140 21.53 -12.91 -12.87
N GLN A 141 21.00 -12.24 -13.89
CA GLN A 141 20.55 -10.86 -13.75
C GLN A 141 19.28 -10.75 -12.90
N THR A 142 19.18 -9.76 -12.02
CA THR A 142 17.94 -9.39 -11.33
C THR A 142 17.18 -8.38 -12.18
N THR A 143 15.94 -8.04 -11.80
CA THR A 143 15.22 -6.95 -12.47
C THR A 143 15.97 -5.61 -12.41
N LEU A 144 16.78 -5.40 -11.36
CA LEU A 144 17.62 -4.21 -11.19
C LEU A 144 18.85 -4.25 -12.10
N THR A 145 19.63 -5.32 -12.07
CA THR A 145 20.85 -5.40 -12.91
C THR A 145 20.52 -5.54 -14.39
N ALA A 146 19.39 -6.16 -14.74
CA ALA A 146 18.87 -6.15 -16.10
C ALA A 146 18.40 -4.76 -16.53
N TRP A 147 17.93 -3.90 -15.61
CA TRP A 147 17.57 -2.52 -15.95
C TRP A 147 18.79 -1.68 -16.28
N PHE A 148 19.89 -1.85 -15.53
CA PHE A 148 21.18 -1.26 -15.87
C PHE A 148 21.64 -1.68 -17.27
N GLU A 149 21.51 -2.96 -17.59
CA GLU A 149 21.88 -3.48 -18.90
C GLU A 149 20.94 -2.98 -20.01
N LEU A 150 19.64 -2.85 -19.72
CA LEU A 150 18.69 -2.21 -20.63
C LEU A 150 19.11 -0.77 -20.95
N ASN A 151 19.43 0.02 -19.93
CA ASN A 151 19.84 1.41 -20.10
C ASN A 151 21.14 1.55 -20.91
N LYS A 152 22.05 0.57 -20.89
CA LYS A 152 23.23 0.62 -21.78
C LYS A 152 22.88 0.42 -23.25
N ASN A 153 21.85 -0.37 -23.54
CA ASN A 153 21.55 -0.88 -24.88
C ASN A 153 20.40 -0.14 -25.57
N ASP A 154 19.52 0.53 -24.81
CA ASP A 154 18.32 1.19 -25.32
C ASP A 154 18.21 2.63 -24.77
N GLN A 155 18.35 3.62 -25.65
CA GLN A 155 18.26 5.03 -25.27
C GLN A 155 16.85 5.42 -24.80
N ASP A 156 15.80 4.76 -25.29
CA ASP A 156 14.42 5.07 -24.89
C ASP A 156 14.19 4.80 -23.40
N SER A 157 14.87 3.78 -22.87
CA SER A 157 14.74 3.38 -21.47
C SER A 157 15.25 4.43 -20.48
N HIS A 158 16.08 5.37 -20.95
CA HIS A 158 16.56 6.49 -20.13
C HIS A 158 15.45 7.46 -19.74
N ASN A 159 14.31 7.46 -20.43
CA ASN A 159 13.20 8.35 -20.13
C ASN A 159 12.31 7.85 -19.00
N TYR A 160 12.57 6.65 -18.45
CA TYR A 160 11.70 6.01 -17.46
C TYR A 160 12.44 5.72 -16.15
N LEU A 161 11.77 5.98 -15.03
CA LEU A 161 12.25 5.57 -13.71
C LEU A 161 12.19 4.05 -13.59
N TYR A 162 13.02 3.48 -12.73
CA TYR A 162 13.04 2.04 -12.51
C TYR A 162 11.65 1.46 -12.13
N THR A 163 10.84 2.20 -11.38
CA THR A 163 9.45 1.83 -11.03
C THR A 163 8.51 1.78 -12.22
N ASP A 164 8.82 2.55 -13.26
CA ASP A 164 7.93 2.77 -14.40
C ASP A 164 8.28 1.86 -15.57
N ILE A 165 9.49 1.29 -15.59
CA ILE A 165 9.95 0.32 -16.60
C ILE A 165 8.91 -0.77 -16.90
N PRO A 166 8.23 -1.40 -15.91
CA PRO A 166 7.23 -2.42 -16.19
C PRO A 166 6.02 -1.96 -17.01
N HIS A 167 5.76 -0.64 -17.12
CA HIS A 167 4.71 -0.11 -18.00
C HIS A 167 5.13 -0.13 -19.47
N TYR A 168 6.42 -0.17 -19.77
CA TYR A 168 6.95 -0.08 -21.15
C TYR A 168 7.73 -1.33 -21.58
N TYR A 169 8.23 -2.10 -20.61
CA TYR A 169 9.05 -3.28 -20.83
C TYR A 169 8.55 -4.45 -20.00
N THR A 170 8.54 -5.64 -20.61
CA THR A 170 8.23 -6.89 -19.92
C THR A 170 9.52 -7.59 -19.52
N PHE A 171 9.61 -8.08 -18.28
CA PHE A 171 10.75 -8.86 -17.82
C PHE A 171 10.62 -10.32 -18.24
N ASN A 172 11.51 -10.77 -19.13
CA ASN A 172 11.60 -12.17 -19.53
C ASN A 172 12.40 -12.96 -18.50
N LYS A 173 11.71 -13.80 -17.71
CA LYS A 173 12.33 -14.60 -16.64
C LYS A 173 13.25 -15.72 -17.13
N SER A 174 13.10 -16.17 -18.37
CA SER A 174 13.96 -17.22 -18.92
C SER A 174 15.28 -16.64 -19.42
N ALA A 175 15.21 -15.48 -20.08
CA ALA A 175 16.39 -14.76 -20.58
C ALA A 175 16.96 -13.74 -19.57
N MET A 176 16.29 -13.55 -18.42
CA MET A 176 16.58 -12.55 -17.37
C MET A 176 16.81 -11.13 -17.89
N LYS A 177 16.04 -10.71 -18.91
CA LYS A 177 16.20 -9.41 -19.57
C LYS A 177 14.88 -8.66 -19.74
N TRP A 178 14.96 -7.34 -19.79
CA TRP A 178 13.83 -6.50 -20.18
C TRP A 178 13.67 -6.50 -21.71
N GLN A 179 12.42 -6.60 -22.17
CA GLN A 179 12.08 -6.54 -23.59
C GLN A 179 10.98 -5.52 -23.80
N LYS A 180 11.11 -4.69 -24.84
CA LYS A 180 10.13 -3.64 -25.16
C LYS A 180 8.77 -4.27 -25.40
N GLN A 181 7.77 -3.77 -24.69
CA GLN A 181 6.42 -4.30 -24.74
C GLN A 181 5.65 -3.66 -25.90
N GLN A 182 4.89 -4.47 -26.63
CA GLN A 182 4.11 -3.98 -27.78
C GLN A 182 2.68 -3.54 -27.37
N GLN A 183 2.08 -4.12 -26.32
CA GLN A 183 0.71 -3.83 -25.86
C GLN A 183 0.51 -4.12 -24.36
N GLY A 184 -0.43 -3.42 -23.71
CA GLY A 184 -0.91 -3.75 -22.35
C GLY A 184 -0.10 -3.17 -21.19
N GLY A 185 0.82 -2.23 -21.46
CA GLY A 185 1.68 -1.59 -20.48
C GLY A 185 0.96 -0.84 -19.36
N GLU A 186 -0.14 -0.16 -19.70
CA GLU A 186 -0.94 0.66 -18.76
C GLU A 186 -1.55 -0.15 -17.61
N GLN A 187 -1.63 -1.48 -17.75
CA GLN A 187 -2.16 -2.37 -16.72
C GLN A 187 -1.07 -3.01 -15.86
N VAL A 188 0.20 -2.58 -15.95
CA VAL A 188 1.31 -3.17 -15.19
C VAL A 188 1.89 -2.14 -14.23
N ILE A 189 1.98 -2.49 -12.94
CA ILE A 189 2.61 -1.63 -11.91
C ILE A 189 3.92 -2.26 -11.45
N GLY A 190 5.02 -1.51 -11.56
CA GLY A 190 6.29 -1.84 -10.90
C GLY A 190 6.24 -1.52 -9.41
N ARG A 191 6.51 -2.52 -8.55
CA ARG A 191 6.54 -2.34 -7.10
C ARG A 191 7.90 -2.69 -6.54
N MET A 192 8.60 -1.68 -6.05
CA MET A 192 9.78 -1.88 -5.22
C MET A 192 9.39 -2.29 -3.80
N PRO A 193 10.10 -3.24 -3.17
CA PRO A 193 9.89 -3.59 -1.77
C PRO A 193 10.13 -2.37 -0.87
N VAL A 194 9.44 -2.37 0.28
CA VAL A 194 9.76 -1.44 1.36
C VAL A 194 11.07 -1.89 1.97
N VAL A 195 12.01 -0.96 2.14
CA VAL A 195 13.30 -1.21 2.79
C VAL A 195 13.28 -0.48 4.13
N ASN A 196 13.67 -1.16 5.20
CA ASN A 196 13.77 -0.57 6.53
C ASN A 196 14.93 0.44 6.54
N ILE A 197 14.75 1.60 7.19
CA ILE A 197 15.79 2.61 7.33
C ILE A 197 17.04 2.11 8.08
N GLN A 198 16.89 1.06 8.91
CA GLN A 198 18.01 0.38 9.57
C GLN A 198 18.92 -0.36 8.58
N ASP A 199 18.39 -0.78 7.42
CA ASP A 199 19.17 -1.27 6.29
C ASP A 199 19.64 -0.07 5.45
N SER A 200 20.53 0.73 6.04
CA SER A 200 20.83 2.11 5.66
C SER A 200 21.15 2.27 4.17
N GLU A 201 22.19 1.61 3.67
CA GLU A 201 22.63 1.77 2.28
C GLU A 201 21.60 1.27 1.28
N ARG A 202 20.88 0.18 1.58
CA ARG A 202 19.82 -0.32 0.70
C ARG A 202 18.61 0.63 0.68
N TYR A 203 18.31 1.28 1.80
CA TYR A 203 17.27 2.30 1.89
C TYR A 203 17.61 3.50 1.00
N TYR A 204 18.84 4.02 1.08
CA TYR A 204 19.28 5.14 0.22
C TYR A 204 19.38 4.75 -1.26
N LEU A 205 19.81 3.53 -1.57
CA LEU A 205 19.76 3.00 -2.93
C LEU A 205 18.33 3.02 -3.48
N ARG A 206 17.34 2.55 -2.69
CA ARG A 206 15.92 2.62 -3.07
C ARG A 206 15.46 4.05 -3.30
N LEU A 207 15.92 5.00 -2.48
CA LEU A 207 15.57 6.41 -2.58
C LEU A 207 16.05 7.03 -3.90
N LEU A 208 17.25 6.64 -4.35
CA LEU A 208 17.82 7.07 -5.62
C LEU A 208 17.11 6.42 -6.82
N LEU A 209 16.76 5.13 -6.73
CA LEU A 209 16.00 4.42 -7.77
C LEU A 209 14.63 5.03 -8.06
N LEU A 210 14.04 5.73 -7.09
CA LEU A 210 12.77 6.45 -7.27
C LEU A 210 12.91 7.78 -8.03
N ARG A 211 14.13 8.27 -8.26
CA ARG A 211 14.36 9.63 -8.76
C ARG A 211 15.35 9.73 -9.92
N LYS A 212 16.23 8.74 -10.07
CA LYS A 212 17.23 8.73 -11.13
C LYS A 212 16.74 7.99 -12.37
N LEU A 213 16.91 8.66 -13.50
CA LEU A 213 16.62 8.18 -14.84
C LEU A 213 17.90 7.65 -15.50
N GLY A 214 17.74 6.70 -16.43
CA GLY A 214 18.83 6.25 -17.31
C GLY A 214 20.07 5.66 -16.64
N THR A 215 19.96 5.21 -15.39
CA THR A 215 21.14 4.74 -14.66
C THR A 215 21.68 3.42 -15.20
N VAL A 216 22.97 3.34 -15.51
CA VAL A 216 23.59 2.16 -16.17
C VAL A 216 24.41 1.25 -15.24
N SER A 217 24.60 1.64 -13.97
CA SER A 217 25.32 0.85 -12.97
C SER A 217 25.04 1.33 -11.54
N PHE A 218 25.49 0.57 -10.54
CA PHE A 218 25.47 1.03 -9.14
C PHE A 218 26.34 2.27 -8.91
N ASP A 219 27.45 2.40 -9.62
CA ASP A 219 28.35 3.55 -9.48
C ASP A 219 27.76 4.82 -10.11
N ASP A 220 27.05 4.66 -11.23
CA ASP A 220 26.28 5.75 -11.85
C ASP A 220 25.14 6.22 -10.92
N LEU A 221 24.51 5.28 -10.21
CA LEU A 221 23.54 5.58 -9.15
C LEU A 221 24.15 6.43 -8.02
N LYS A 222 25.43 6.23 -7.68
CA LYS A 222 26.16 7.04 -6.69
C LYS A 222 26.72 8.35 -7.26
N THR A 223 26.67 8.55 -8.57
CA THR A 223 27.27 9.73 -9.22
C THR A 223 26.28 10.89 -9.25
N VAL A 224 26.65 12.02 -8.66
CA VAL A 224 25.82 13.24 -8.62
C VAL A 224 26.63 14.38 -9.20
N ASP A 225 26.10 15.08 -10.20
CA ASP A 225 26.77 16.18 -10.91
C ASP A 225 28.19 15.83 -11.39
N GLY A 226 28.38 14.59 -11.86
CA GLY A 226 29.66 14.07 -12.33
C GLY A 226 30.64 13.60 -11.24
N ILE A 227 30.27 13.70 -9.96
CA ILE A 227 31.09 13.27 -8.81
C ILE A 227 30.58 11.92 -8.29
N MET A 228 31.42 10.89 -8.34
CA MET A 228 31.11 9.57 -7.79
C MET A 228 31.22 9.59 -6.26
N CYS A 229 30.12 9.32 -5.56
CA CYS A 229 30.10 9.20 -4.11
C CYS A 229 30.58 7.81 -3.64
N ASN A 230 31.06 7.74 -2.40
CA ASN A 230 31.47 6.47 -1.79
C ASN A 230 30.28 5.61 -1.38
N THR A 231 29.21 6.25 -0.91
CA THR A 231 27.99 5.60 -0.39
C THR A 231 26.73 6.14 -1.06
N PHE A 232 25.67 5.34 -1.07
CA PHE A 232 24.36 5.79 -1.55
C PHE A 232 23.80 6.90 -0.64
N GLN A 233 24.07 6.84 0.66
CA GLN A 233 23.71 7.92 1.57
C GLN A 233 24.33 9.26 1.18
N GLN A 234 25.62 9.26 0.83
CA GLN A 234 26.33 10.47 0.43
C GLN A 234 25.75 11.04 -0.88
N ALA A 235 25.43 10.17 -1.85
CA ALA A 235 24.77 10.57 -3.08
C ALA A 235 23.39 11.21 -2.81
N CYS A 236 22.57 10.61 -1.94
CA CYS A 236 21.31 11.20 -1.51
C CYS A 236 21.50 12.56 -0.84
N LYS A 237 22.54 12.71 -0.01
CA LYS A 237 22.87 13.98 0.63
C LYS A 237 23.24 15.05 -0.39
N MET A 238 24.11 14.74 -1.35
CA MET A 238 24.52 15.68 -2.40
C MET A 238 23.35 16.08 -3.30
N GLN A 239 22.41 15.18 -3.58
CA GLN A 239 21.16 15.51 -4.28
C GLN A 239 20.15 16.31 -3.44
N GLY A 240 20.45 16.61 -2.17
CA GLY A 240 19.51 17.31 -1.29
C GLY A 240 18.29 16.48 -0.87
N LEU A 241 18.38 15.15 -0.92
CA LEU A 241 17.26 14.26 -0.57
C LEU A 241 17.11 14.02 0.94
N LEU A 242 18.14 14.32 1.72
CA LEU A 242 18.19 14.01 3.17
C LEU A 242 18.01 15.23 4.07
N GLU A 243 18.14 16.43 3.51
CA GLU A 243 18.10 17.70 4.24
C GLU A 243 17.00 18.58 3.61
N GLY A 244 16.40 19.47 4.42
CA GLY A 244 15.29 20.33 3.99
C GLY A 244 13.91 19.73 4.23
N ASP A 245 12.86 20.50 3.93
CA ASP A 245 11.47 20.13 4.28
C ASP A 245 10.72 19.41 3.17
N GLN A 246 11.35 19.19 2.00
CA GLN A 246 10.71 18.61 0.83
C GLN A 246 10.10 17.23 1.10
N HIS A 247 10.78 16.38 1.86
CA HIS A 247 10.26 15.06 2.20
C HIS A 247 9.02 15.12 3.10
N TRP A 248 8.87 16.16 3.92
CA TRP A 248 7.63 16.40 4.69
C TRP A 248 6.49 16.85 3.77
N TYR A 249 6.78 17.69 2.79
CA TYR A 249 5.80 18.10 1.77
C TYR A 249 5.34 16.90 0.93
N ASP A 250 6.27 16.10 0.42
CA ASP A 250 5.96 14.89 -0.36
C ASP A 250 5.10 13.92 0.48
N THR A 251 5.46 13.74 1.76
CA THR A 251 4.72 12.86 2.70
C THR A 251 3.28 13.34 2.92
N LEU A 252 3.07 14.64 3.15
CA LEU A 252 1.73 15.20 3.35
C LEU A 252 0.91 15.17 2.05
N ASN A 253 1.52 15.49 0.91
CA ASN A 253 0.88 15.40 -0.40
C ASN A 253 0.36 13.98 -0.70
N GLU A 254 1.16 12.95 -0.40
CA GLU A 254 0.73 11.55 -0.57
C GLU A 254 -0.37 11.18 0.42
N ALA A 255 -0.26 11.62 1.68
CA ALA A 255 -1.24 11.32 2.70
C ALA A 255 -2.61 11.94 2.37
N ILE A 256 -2.66 13.19 1.90
CA ILE A 256 -3.90 13.90 1.56
C ILE A 256 -4.73 13.13 0.53
N GLN A 257 -4.10 12.41 -0.40
CA GLN A 257 -4.82 11.63 -1.42
C GLN A 257 -5.57 10.41 -0.88
N THR A 258 -5.24 9.94 0.34
CA THR A 258 -5.71 8.63 0.83
C THR A 258 -6.18 8.61 2.27
N ARG A 259 -5.93 9.68 3.04
CA ARG A 259 -6.15 9.71 4.49
C ARG A 259 -7.26 10.67 4.85
N ALA A 260 -8.01 10.32 5.91
CA ALA A 260 -8.99 11.22 6.49
C ALA A 260 -8.30 12.34 7.30
N PRO A 261 -8.93 13.52 7.46
CA PRO A 261 -8.35 14.66 8.17
C PRO A 261 -7.77 14.33 9.56
N PHE A 262 -8.46 13.53 10.39
CA PHE A 262 -7.92 13.12 11.69
C PHE A 262 -6.56 12.39 11.61
N GLN A 263 -6.33 11.62 10.54
CA GLN A 263 -5.07 10.93 10.31
C GLN A 263 -3.98 11.91 9.85
N LEU A 264 -4.37 12.94 9.10
CA LEU A 264 -3.48 14.03 8.71
C LEU A 264 -3.06 14.86 9.92
N TRP A 265 -3.95 15.09 10.90
CA TRP A 265 -3.59 15.76 12.16
C TRP A 265 -2.55 14.98 12.95
N LEU A 266 -2.76 13.67 13.13
CA LEU A 266 -1.80 12.80 13.79
C LEU A 266 -0.46 12.78 13.05
N LEU A 267 -0.49 12.71 11.70
CA LEU A 267 0.71 12.75 10.88
C LEU A 267 1.45 14.08 11.02
N PHE A 268 0.75 15.22 10.97
CA PHE A 268 1.32 16.55 11.16
C PHE A 268 1.96 16.69 12.55
N ALA A 269 1.28 16.25 13.61
CA ALA A 269 1.83 16.25 14.97
C ALA A 269 3.07 15.34 15.09
N THR A 270 3.05 14.17 14.45
CA THR A 270 4.20 13.25 14.39
C THR A 270 5.39 13.89 13.68
N ILE A 271 5.16 14.59 12.56
CA ILE A 271 6.19 15.35 11.83
C ILE A 271 6.75 16.47 12.71
N CYS A 272 5.92 17.19 13.46
CA CYS A 272 6.40 18.22 14.38
C CYS A 272 7.19 17.63 15.57
N GLY A 273 6.78 16.48 16.10
CA GLY A 273 7.38 15.84 17.27
C GLY A 273 8.71 15.14 17.00
N PHE A 274 8.82 14.44 15.86
CA PHE A 274 10.01 13.65 15.52
C PHE A 274 10.78 14.19 14.32
N GLY A 275 10.12 14.95 13.44
CA GLY A 275 10.74 15.52 12.27
C GLY A 275 11.65 16.69 12.62
N LYS A 276 12.80 16.77 11.94
CA LYS A 276 13.65 17.97 11.94
C LYS A 276 13.15 18.94 10.86
N VAL A 277 11.93 19.42 11.03
CA VAL A 277 11.32 20.42 10.12
C VAL A 277 11.99 21.76 10.34
N ASN A 278 12.43 22.41 9.27
CA ASN A 278 13.08 23.72 9.33
C ASN A 278 12.06 24.85 9.54
N ASP A 279 10.92 24.79 8.83
CA ASP A 279 9.87 25.82 8.88
C ASP A 279 8.48 25.20 9.08
N ILE A 280 8.11 25.00 10.34
CA ILE A 280 6.79 24.49 10.73
C ILE A 280 5.66 25.48 10.38
N PRO A 281 5.80 26.81 10.56
CA PRO A 281 4.81 27.77 10.09
C PRO A 281 4.50 27.67 8.59
N GLU A 282 5.51 27.53 7.72
CA GLU A 282 5.30 27.33 6.28
C GLU A 282 4.62 25.98 6.00
N LEU A 283 5.04 24.91 6.70
CA LEU A 283 4.39 23.60 6.59
C LEU A 283 2.90 23.67 6.95
N TRP A 284 2.56 24.37 8.05
CA TRP A 284 1.16 24.62 8.41
C TRP A 284 0.45 25.43 7.34
N PHE A 285 1.00 26.58 6.95
CA PHE A 285 0.37 27.49 5.99
C PHE A 285 0.00 26.79 4.68
N ARG A 286 0.88 25.90 4.20
CA ARG A 286 0.68 25.12 2.98
C ARG A 286 -0.43 24.09 3.07
N TYR A 287 -0.63 23.46 4.23
CA TYR A 287 -1.52 22.30 4.38
C TYR A 287 -2.75 22.55 5.24
N LYS A 288 -2.91 23.74 5.81
CA LYS A 288 -4.01 24.12 6.70
C LYS A 288 -5.41 23.82 6.13
N ASP A 289 -5.60 23.99 4.82
CA ASP A 289 -6.89 23.79 4.17
C ASP A 289 -7.23 22.30 4.06
N ALA A 290 -6.25 21.46 3.71
CA ALA A 290 -6.41 20.01 3.69
C ALA A 290 -6.55 19.42 5.11
N LEU A 291 -5.86 20.02 6.09
CA LEU A 291 -6.02 19.67 7.50
C LEU A 291 -7.40 20.10 8.03
N GLY A 292 -7.99 21.17 7.51
CA GLY A 292 -9.31 21.67 7.93
C GLY A 292 -10.50 21.14 7.12
N GLU A 293 -10.29 20.24 6.15
CA GLU A 293 -11.30 19.87 5.15
C GLU A 293 -12.64 19.41 5.76
N ASP A 294 -12.60 18.61 6.83
CA ASP A 294 -13.79 18.14 7.55
C ASP A 294 -14.56 19.27 8.25
N PHE A 295 -13.85 20.26 8.76
CA PHE A 295 -14.43 21.42 9.42
C PHE A 295 -14.95 22.48 8.44
N VAL A 296 -14.43 22.53 7.21
CA VAL A 296 -14.95 23.46 6.18
C VAL A 296 -16.42 23.20 5.90
N TRP A 297 -16.85 21.93 5.85
CA TRP A 297 -18.24 21.56 5.62
C TRP A 297 -19.19 22.01 6.75
N GLN A 298 -18.70 22.06 7.99
CA GLN A 298 -19.52 22.35 9.17
C GLN A 298 -19.50 23.82 9.56
N TYR A 299 -18.40 24.53 9.28
CA TYR A 299 -18.19 25.91 9.66
C TYR A 299 -17.98 26.79 8.42
N SER A 300 -16.73 27.12 8.08
CA SER A 300 -16.36 27.89 6.90
C SER A 300 -14.92 27.65 6.50
N GLU A 301 -14.53 28.06 5.29
CA GLU A 301 -13.12 28.01 4.82
C GLU A 301 -12.17 28.80 5.74
N ASP A 302 -12.64 29.93 6.30
CA ASP A 302 -11.81 30.78 7.17
C ASP A 302 -11.62 30.21 8.59
N SER A 303 -12.61 29.44 9.07
CA SER A 303 -12.62 28.91 10.45
C SER A 303 -12.20 27.44 10.54
N GLY A 304 -12.40 26.64 9.48
CA GLY A 304 -12.07 25.23 9.44
C GLY A 304 -10.63 24.91 9.85
N PRO A 305 -9.62 25.62 9.29
CA PRO A 305 -8.23 25.44 9.70
C PRO A 305 -7.97 25.77 11.18
N GLN A 306 -8.74 26.68 11.78
CA GLN A 306 -8.58 27.06 13.18
C GLN A 306 -9.06 25.93 14.11
N TYR A 307 -10.18 25.28 13.76
CA TYR A 307 -10.67 24.09 14.47
C TYR A 307 -9.70 22.91 14.35
N ALA A 308 -9.16 22.65 13.14
CA ALA A 308 -8.14 21.64 12.94
C ALA A 308 -6.89 21.88 13.82
N LEU A 309 -6.48 23.14 13.98
CA LEU A 309 -5.31 23.47 14.79
C LEU A 309 -5.53 23.21 16.29
N VAL A 310 -6.75 23.33 16.80
CA VAL A 310 -7.10 22.94 18.19
C VAL A 310 -6.99 21.43 18.38
N GLU A 311 -7.54 20.65 17.45
CA GLU A 311 -7.42 19.18 17.49
C GLU A 311 -5.96 18.72 17.37
N ILE A 312 -5.18 19.36 16.49
CA ILE A 312 -3.73 19.12 16.36
C ILE A 312 -3.01 19.44 17.67
N GLU A 313 -3.41 20.48 18.41
CA GLU A 313 -2.79 20.82 19.70
C GLU A 313 -2.93 19.68 20.72
N GLU A 314 -4.05 18.96 20.74
CA GLU A 314 -4.20 17.76 21.59
C GLU A 314 -3.17 16.67 21.22
N PHE A 315 -2.90 16.46 19.94
CA PHE A 315 -1.87 15.52 19.50
C PHE A 315 -0.44 15.99 19.81
N LEU A 316 -0.18 17.30 19.72
CA LEU A 316 1.13 17.88 20.02
C LEU A 316 1.52 17.74 21.49
N LYS A 317 0.56 17.69 22.41
CA LYS A 317 0.80 17.48 23.85
C LYS A 317 1.54 16.15 24.12
N TYR A 318 1.25 15.08 23.36
CA TYR A 318 1.96 13.79 23.48
C TYR A 318 3.46 13.90 23.19
N TYR A 319 3.88 14.92 22.43
CA TYR A 319 5.27 15.20 22.08
C TYR A 319 5.89 16.32 22.94
N ASN A 320 5.21 16.78 24.00
CA ASN A 320 5.60 17.93 24.83
C ASN A 320 5.73 19.25 24.01
N LEU A 321 5.01 19.35 22.90
CA LEU A 321 4.93 20.53 22.05
C LEU A 321 3.65 21.32 22.31
N ASN A 322 3.63 22.59 21.92
CA ASN A 322 2.45 23.44 21.91
C ASN A 322 2.55 24.45 20.77
N LEU A 323 1.44 25.09 20.42
CA LEU A 323 1.38 26.01 19.28
C LEU A 323 2.41 27.14 19.37
N LYS A 324 2.64 27.68 20.58
CA LYS A 324 3.62 28.75 20.82
C LYS A 324 5.06 28.30 20.54
N LYS A 325 5.44 27.09 20.98
CA LYS A 325 6.78 26.52 20.72
C LYS A 325 7.03 26.32 19.22
N LEU A 326 5.97 26.01 18.47
CA LEU A 326 6.05 25.80 17.02
C LEU A 326 5.81 27.07 16.20
N LYS A 327 5.64 28.24 16.86
CA LYS A 327 5.31 29.53 16.22
C LYS A 327 4.03 29.46 15.36
N LEU A 328 3.09 28.60 15.73
CA LEU A 328 1.80 28.47 15.07
C LEU A 328 0.79 29.47 15.65
N PRO A 329 -0.27 29.84 14.89
CA PRO A 329 -1.29 30.76 15.37
C PRO A 329 -1.94 30.26 16.66
N THR A 330 -2.10 31.15 17.65
CA THR A 330 -2.93 30.83 18.82
C THR A 330 -4.39 30.98 18.44
N VAL A 331 -5.18 29.94 18.66
CA VAL A 331 -6.59 29.95 18.31
C VAL A 331 -7.41 30.44 19.50
N HIS A 332 -8.25 31.44 19.25
CA HIS A 332 -9.37 31.77 20.13
C HIS A 332 -10.63 31.27 19.43
N VAL A 333 -11.00 30.01 19.67
CA VAL A 333 -12.29 29.49 19.22
C VAL A 333 -13.36 30.11 20.13
N PRO A 334 -14.44 30.71 19.60
CA PRO A 334 -15.57 31.13 20.42
C PRO A 334 -16.09 29.93 21.23
N ASP A 335 -16.39 30.13 22.51
CA ASP A 335 -16.89 29.11 23.45
C ASP A 335 -18.20 28.46 22.95
N ALA A 336 -18.07 27.52 22.03
CA ALA A 336 -19.09 26.60 21.62
C ALA A 336 -18.33 25.40 21.07
N LEU A 337 -18.13 24.39 21.92
CA LEU A 337 -17.83 22.97 21.64
C LEU A 337 -17.22 22.30 22.89
N SER A 338 -17.77 22.57 24.08
CA SER A 338 -17.91 21.46 25.02
C SER A 338 -19.08 20.63 24.50
N VAL A 339 -18.92 19.30 24.46
CA VAL A 339 -19.86 18.31 23.89
C VAL A 339 -19.63 18.01 22.41
N PHE A 340 -18.72 17.09 22.13
CA PHE A 340 -19.03 15.83 21.42
C PHE A 340 -18.14 14.71 21.94
#